data_AF-A0A7C5KRH1-F1
#
_entry.id   AF-A0A7C5KRH1-F1
#
_cell.length_a   1.000
_cell.length_b   1.000
_cell.length_c   1.000
_cell.angle_alpha   90.00
_cell.angle_beta   90.00
_cell.angle_gamma   90.00
#
_symmetry.space_group_name_H-M   'P 1'
#
loop_
_entity.id
_entity.type
_entity.pdbx_description
1 polymer ?
#
loop_
_entity_poly.entity_id
_entity_poly.type
_entity_poly.pdbx_seq_one_letter_code
_entity_poly.pdbx_strand_id
1 'polypeptide(L)'
;MRRWRSPWTPWLFLGAGTLLFVLGLGLPQGFEEGVRLFEEGKFQEAHRAFQERDRALGDRAPASLLFNRALAALRVGANQDAEISAERAAARGGPGGYALRDFILGNASYQRAARAAREARLPEGGPRALDRAILGFQTAIQHWSRALEKRPNWPQAAHNIALAEKRLEQLNKRPHPQAKKAKTPAPQQKGTPILPKTRSSHPLSGPSPLSPRQLQALLQTLEQNERAKWTLRRKKRQQRPPTAGKAW
;
A
#
# COMPACT_ATOMS: atom_id res chain seq x y z
N MET A 1 -20.55 -18.44 22.19
CA MET A 1 -19.85 -17.53 21.27
C MET A 1 -18.37 -17.88 21.19
N ARG A 2 -17.92 -18.64 20.19
CA ARG A 2 -16.50 -18.97 19.99
C ARG A 2 -15.79 -17.76 19.39
N ARG A 3 -14.96 -17.06 20.17
CA ARG A 3 -14.04 -16.05 19.64
C ARG A 3 -13.10 -16.76 18.67
N TRP A 4 -13.29 -16.55 17.36
CA TRP A 4 -12.31 -16.92 16.34
C TRP A 4 -11.03 -16.14 16.64
N ARG A 5 -10.11 -16.75 17.40
CA ARG A 5 -8.72 -16.30 17.45
C ARG A 5 -8.20 -16.49 16.04
N SER A 6 -8.05 -15.39 15.29
CA SER A 6 -7.47 -15.38 13.94
C SER A 6 -6.15 -16.16 13.98
N PRO A 7 -6.06 -17.35 13.34
CA PRO A 7 -4.90 -18.21 13.51
C PRO A 7 -3.62 -17.70 12.83
N TRP A 8 -3.66 -16.51 12.21
CA TRP A 8 -2.59 -16.01 11.36
C TRP A 8 -2.52 -14.48 11.37
N THR A 9 -2.35 -13.87 12.54
CA THR A 9 -1.43 -12.71 12.59
C THR A 9 -0.03 -13.27 12.79
N PRO A 10 0.71 -13.68 11.73
CA PRO A 10 2.14 -13.71 11.84
C PRO A 10 2.52 -12.25 12.02
N TRP A 11 2.55 -11.81 13.27
CA TRP A 11 3.31 -10.66 13.65
C TRP A 11 4.68 -10.91 13.04
N LEU A 12 5.04 -10.15 12.01
CA LEU A 12 6.43 -9.89 11.70
C LEU A 12 7.06 -9.68 13.06
N PHE A 13 7.88 -10.63 13.50
CA PHE A 13 8.56 -10.62 14.78
C PHE A 13 9.56 -9.45 14.72
N LEU A 14 9.04 -8.23 14.81
CA LEU A 14 9.62 -7.22 15.66
C LEU A 14 9.46 -7.83 17.05
N GLY A 15 10.41 -8.71 17.43
CA GLY A 15 10.49 -9.19 18.80
C GLY A 15 10.36 -7.98 19.71
N ALA A 16 9.60 -8.13 20.80
CA ALA A 16 9.28 -7.04 21.72
C ALA A 16 10.51 -6.30 22.28
N GLY A 17 11.74 -6.78 22.05
CA GLY A 17 12.97 -5.98 22.06
C GLY A 17 13.04 -5.01 20.87
N THR A 18 12.03 -4.14 20.76
CA THR A 18 11.91 -3.16 19.69
C THR A 18 13.09 -2.21 19.76
N LEU A 19 13.73 -2.08 18.61
CA LEU A 19 14.75 -1.11 18.22
C LEU A 19 14.24 0.33 18.35
N LEU A 20 13.81 0.75 19.55
CA LEU A 20 13.90 2.15 19.95
C LEU A 20 15.40 2.38 20.10
N PHE A 21 16.01 2.77 18.99
CA PHE A 21 17.35 3.31 18.95
C PHE A 21 17.27 4.64 19.72
N VAL A 22 17.24 4.54 21.05
CA VAL A 22 17.58 5.64 21.96
C VAL A 22 19.08 5.81 21.78
N LEU A 23 19.49 6.38 20.66
CA LEU A 23 20.77 7.08 20.62
C LEU A 23 20.70 8.04 21.79
N GLY A 24 21.57 7.84 22.79
CA GLY A 24 21.63 8.61 24.05
C GLY A 24 21.91 10.11 23.90
N LEU A 25 21.61 10.68 22.73
CA LEU A 25 21.43 12.09 22.49
C LEU A 25 19.99 12.40 22.89
N GLY A 26 19.82 13.03 24.06
CA GLY A 26 18.54 13.22 24.75
C GLY A 26 17.33 13.37 23.81
N LEU A 27 16.28 12.60 24.10
CA LEU A 27 15.02 12.68 23.36
C LEU A 27 14.62 14.16 23.23
N PRO A 28 14.44 14.67 22.00
CA PRO A 28 13.98 16.04 21.82
C PRO A 28 12.66 16.18 22.57
N GLN A 29 12.61 17.14 23.50
CA GLN A 29 11.44 17.36 24.35
C GLN A 29 10.15 17.45 23.52
N GLY A 30 9.14 16.66 23.90
CA GLY A 30 7.75 16.85 23.46
C GLY A 30 7.16 15.81 22.52
N PHE A 31 7.63 14.56 22.50
CA PHE A 31 6.85 13.43 21.93
C PHE A 31 6.93 12.14 22.76
N GLU A 32 7.29 12.27 24.04
CA GLU A 32 7.44 11.21 25.03
C GLU A 32 6.12 10.45 25.22
N GLU A 33 4.99 11.16 25.23
CA GLU A 33 3.68 10.54 25.34
C GLU A 33 3.39 9.57 24.18
N GLY A 34 3.76 9.93 22.95
CA GLY A 34 3.61 9.04 21.80
C GLY A 34 4.49 7.79 21.92
N VAL A 35 5.71 7.92 22.45
CA VAL A 35 6.63 6.80 22.69
C VAL A 35 6.07 5.88 23.78
N ARG A 36 5.64 6.45 24.92
CA ARG A 36 5.02 5.71 26.02
C ARG A 36 3.80 4.91 25.55
N LEU A 37 2.89 5.55 24.82
CA LEU A 37 1.72 4.87 24.24
C LEU A 37 2.12 3.75 23.27
N PHE A 38 3.18 3.96 22.48
CA PHE A 38 3.67 2.93 21.56
C PHE A 38 4.22 1.71 22.31
N GLU A 39 5.01 1.93 23.36
CA GLU A 39 5.58 0.88 24.22
C GLU A 39 4.49 0.11 24.98
N GLU A 40 3.44 0.79 25.42
CA GLU A 40 2.24 0.19 26.03
C GLU A 40 1.38 -0.61 25.04
N GLY A 41 1.75 -0.66 23.75
CA GLY A 41 0.99 -1.33 22.70
C GLY A 41 -0.28 -0.58 22.27
N LYS A 42 -0.48 0.64 22.76
CA LYS A 42 -1.58 1.57 22.42
C LYS A 42 -1.29 2.26 21.09
N PHE A 43 -1.14 1.47 20.03
CA PHE A 43 -0.63 1.95 18.75
C PHE A 43 -1.52 3.00 18.08
N GLN A 44 -2.84 2.92 18.29
CA GLN A 44 -3.80 3.88 17.73
C GLN A 44 -3.65 5.25 18.40
N GLU A 45 -3.56 5.28 19.73
CA GLU A 45 -3.32 6.49 20.50
C GLU A 45 -1.92 7.05 20.20
N ALA A 46 -0.89 6.21 20.15
CA ALA A 46 0.46 6.60 19.80
C ALA A 46 0.53 7.27 18.42
N HIS A 47 -0.12 6.68 17.40
CA HIS A 47 -0.17 7.26 16.07
C HIS A 47 -0.83 8.65 16.07
N ARG A 48 -1.93 8.84 16.81
CA ARG A 48 -2.59 10.14 16.96
C ARG A 48 -1.68 11.16 17.65
N ALA A 49 -1.06 10.80 18.77
CA ALA A 49 -0.15 11.67 19.51
C ALA A 49 1.03 12.14 18.64
N PHE A 50 1.66 11.22 17.90
CA PHE A 50 2.72 11.60 16.97
C PHE A 50 2.22 12.48 15.82
N GLN A 51 1.01 12.24 15.30
CA GLN A 51 0.42 13.05 14.23
C GLN A 51 0.09 14.47 14.70
N GLU A 52 -0.46 14.63 15.90
CA GLU A 52 -0.72 15.94 16.50
C GLU A 52 0.57 16.72 16.71
N ARG A 53 1.61 16.05 17.22
CA ARG A 53 2.92 16.69 17.38
C ARG A 53 3.57 17.07 16.05
N ASP A 54 3.50 16.20 15.04
CA ASP A 54 3.99 16.51 13.69
C ASP A 54 3.25 17.72 13.10
N ARG A 55 1.93 17.81 13.27
CA ARG A 55 1.16 19.00 12.85
C ARG A 55 1.58 20.26 13.60
N ALA A 56 1.81 20.18 14.91
CA ALA A 56 2.21 21.32 15.72
C ALA A 56 3.61 21.86 15.34
N LEU A 57 4.54 20.97 14.95
CA LEU A 57 5.88 21.35 14.56
C LEU A 57 6.03 21.66 13.06
N GLY A 58 5.18 21.08 12.21
CA GLY A 58 5.18 21.27 10.75
C GLY A 58 6.54 20.98 10.12
N ASP A 59 7.13 22.00 9.52
CA ASP A 59 8.44 21.89 8.87
C ASP A 59 9.60 21.66 9.86
N ARG A 60 9.40 21.99 11.14
CA ARG A 60 10.39 21.81 12.20
C ARG A 60 10.34 20.44 12.88
N ALA A 61 9.43 19.54 12.49
CA ALA A 61 9.38 18.20 13.11
C ALA A 61 10.71 17.44 12.92
N PRO A 62 11.34 16.90 13.98
CA PRO A 62 12.60 16.19 13.84
C PRO A 62 12.40 14.86 13.10
N ALA A 63 13.47 14.36 12.46
CA ALA A 63 13.44 13.08 11.74
C ALA A 63 13.01 11.91 12.63
N SER A 64 13.40 11.92 13.91
CA SER A 64 13.04 10.89 14.90
C SER A 64 11.53 10.83 15.17
N LEU A 65 10.86 11.98 15.32
CA LEU A 65 9.40 12.05 15.45
C LEU A 65 8.71 11.46 14.22
N LEU A 66 9.15 11.84 13.02
CA LEU A 66 8.56 11.36 11.77
C LEU A 66 8.76 9.85 11.59
N PHE A 67 9.91 9.33 11.99
CA PHE A 67 10.19 7.90 11.99
C PHE A 67 9.30 7.14 12.98
N ASN A 68 9.15 7.62 14.22
CA ASN A 68 8.25 7.02 15.21
C ASN A 68 6.79 7.06 14.77
N ARG A 69 6.36 8.16 14.14
CA ARG A 69 5.05 8.26 13.50
C ARG A 69 4.87 7.20 12.41
N ALA A 70 5.89 6.99 11.57
CA ALA A 70 5.85 6.00 10.50
C ALA A 70 5.69 4.57 11.06
N LEU A 71 6.41 4.24 12.14
CA LEU A 71 6.26 2.98 12.85
C LEU A 71 4.85 2.82 13.44
N ALA A 72 4.34 3.82 14.14
CA ALA A 72 2.98 3.78 14.70
C ALA A 72 1.91 3.60 13.60
N ALA A 73 2.06 4.30 12.47
CA ALA A 73 1.20 4.17 11.31
C ALA A 73 1.22 2.74 10.73
N LEU A 74 2.38 2.09 10.63
CA LEU A 74 2.47 0.68 10.22
C LEU A 74 1.73 -0.25 11.18
N ARG A 75 1.82 -0.02 12.49
CA ARG A 75 1.19 -0.87 13.51
C ARG A 75 -0.34 -0.84 13.44
N VAL A 76 -0.91 0.30 13.05
CA VAL A 76 -2.36 0.45 12.86
C VAL A 76 -2.82 0.14 11.43
N GLY A 77 -1.90 -0.24 10.54
CA GLY A 77 -2.20 -0.54 9.13
C GLY A 77 -2.45 0.68 8.25
N ALA A 78 -2.10 1.89 8.72
CA ALA A 78 -2.15 3.14 7.97
C ALA A 78 -0.92 3.25 7.04
N ASN A 79 -0.83 2.34 6.06
CA ASN A 79 0.36 2.19 5.21
C ASN A 79 0.76 3.48 4.49
N GLN A 80 -0.21 4.25 3.98
CA GLN A 80 0.09 5.50 3.29
C GLN A 80 0.71 6.55 4.22
N ASP A 81 0.19 6.68 5.44
CA ASP A 81 0.74 7.60 6.45
C ASP A 81 2.16 7.19 6.87
N ALA A 82 2.41 5.88 6.92
CA ALA A 82 3.74 5.33 7.21
C ALA A 82 4.74 5.73 6.12
N GLU A 83 4.38 5.57 4.85
CA GLU A 83 5.24 5.89 3.71
C GLU A 83 5.57 7.39 3.66
N ILE A 84 4.54 8.25 3.79
CA ILE A 84 4.72 9.71 3.80
C ILE A 84 5.65 10.14 4.94
N SER A 85 5.44 9.58 6.14
CA SER A 85 6.24 9.93 7.32
C SER A 85 7.68 9.41 7.18
N ALA A 86 7.88 8.23 6.58
CA ALA A 86 9.20 7.67 6.33
C ALA A 86 10.01 8.47 5.28
N GLU A 87 9.37 8.91 4.20
CA GLU A 87 10.00 9.78 3.19
C GLU A 87 10.43 11.11 3.82
N ARG A 88 9.54 11.75 4.59
CA ARG A 88 9.86 12.99 5.30
C ARG A 88 10.98 12.78 6.34
N ALA A 89 10.98 11.65 7.04
CA ALA A 89 12.04 11.31 7.98
C ALA A 89 13.40 11.16 7.29
N ALA A 90 13.47 10.48 6.14
CA ALA A 90 14.70 10.35 5.36
C ALA A 90 15.20 11.70 4.83
N ALA A 91 14.30 12.54 4.30
CA ALA A 91 14.65 13.87 3.82
C ALA A 91 15.28 14.74 4.92
N ARG A 92 14.86 14.59 6.18
CA ARG A 92 15.39 15.35 7.33
C ARG A 92 16.57 14.67 8.03
N GLY A 93 16.64 13.35 8.00
CA GLY A 93 17.64 12.54 8.72
C GLY A 93 18.94 12.30 7.95
N GLY A 94 19.04 12.78 6.71
CA GLY A 94 20.23 12.62 5.88
C GLY A 94 20.48 11.16 5.45
N PRO A 95 21.74 10.80 5.13
CA PRO A 95 22.09 9.49 4.56
C PRO A 95 21.59 8.29 5.39
N GLY A 96 21.68 8.37 6.72
CA GLY A 96 21.21 7.31 7.62
C GLY A 96 19.69 7.09 7.60
N GLY A 97 18.92 8.13 7.27
CA GLY A 97 17.47 8.06 7.19
C GLY A 97 16.96 7.22 6.01
N TYR A 98 17.71 7.10 4.92
CA TYR A 98 17.29 6.36 3.73
C TYR A 98 17.16 4.85 3.98
N ALA A 99 18.05 4.26 4.80
CA ALA A 99 17.95 2.85 5.17
C ALA A 99 16.66 2.58 5.96
N LEU A 100 16.35 3.45 6.92
CA LEU A 100 15.12 3.38 7.73
C LEU A 100 13.87 3.56 6.87
N ARG A 101 13.89 4.52 5.95
CA ARG A 101 12.80 4.71 4.98
C ARG A 101 12.56 3.43 4.19
N ASP A 102 13.59 2.92 3.52
CA ASP A 102 13.46 1.73 2.68
C ASP A 102 12.92 0.53 3.50
N PHE A 103 13.34 0.39 4.75
CA PHE A 103 12.79 -0.62 5.65
C PHE A 103 11.27 -0.45 5.91
N ILE A 104 10.80 0.78 6.16
CA ILE A 104 9.38 1.08 6.36
C ILE A 104 8.57 0.87 5.07
N LEU A 105 9.08 1.30 3.92
CA LEU A 105 8.42 1.11 2.62
C LEU A 105 8.26 -0.39 2.28
N GLY A 106 9.27 -1.20 2.62
CA GLY A 106 9.20 -2.65 2.49
C GLY A 106 8.09 -3.25 3.36
N ASN A 107 7.98 -2.82 4.62
CA ASN A 107 6.92 -3.26 5.53
C ASN A 107 5.52 -2.86 5.05
N ALA A 108 5.33 -1.62 4.59
CA ALA A 108 4.05 -1.14 4.05
C ALA A 108 3.63 -1.95 2.81
N SER A 109 4.58 -2.19 1.89
CA SER A 109 4.36 -3.00 0.69
C SER A 109 4.00 -4.45 1.04
N TYR A 110 4.70 -5.05 2.01
CA TYR A 110 4.39 -6.39 2.50
C TYR A 110 2.98 -6.47 3.10
N GLN A 111 2.55 -5.50 3.90
CA GLN A 111 1.19 -5.50 4.47
C GLN A 111 0.11 -5.43 3.39
N ARG A 112 0.29 -4.61 2.35
CA ARG A 112 -0.61 -4.54 1.20
C ARG A 112 -0.62 -5.87 0.42
N ALA A 113 0.56 -6.43 0.14
CA ALA A 113 0.71 -7.71 -0.54
C ALA A 113 0.02 -8.85 0.23
N ALA A 114 0.21 -8.91 1.54
CA ALA A 114 -0.42 -9.89 2.40
C ALA A 114 -1.96 -9.76 2.41
N ARG A 115 -2.50 -8.53 2.34
CA ARG A 115 -3.94 -8.30 2.21
C ARG A 115 -4.45 -8.78 0.85
N ALA A 116 -3.77 -8.43 -0.24
CA ALA A 116 -4.11 -8.90 -1.58
C ALA A 116 -4.03 -10.44 -1.69
N ALA A 117 -3.03 -11.06 -1.05
CA ALA A 117 -2.90 -12.52 -1.00
C ALA A 117 -4.06 -13.19 -0.28
N ARG A 118 -4.63 -12.55 0.75
CA ARG A 118 -5.86 -13.03 1.41
C ARG A 118 -7.08 -12.85 0.52
N GLU A 119 -7.21 -11.70 -0.12
CA GLU A 119 -8.29 -11.42 -1.08
C GLU A 119 -8.28 -12.46 -2.20
N ALA A 120 -7.11 -12.78 -2.77
CA ALA A 120 -6.92 -13.81 -3.81
C ALA A 120 -7.28 -15.24 -3.37
N ARG A 121 -7.50 -15.49 -2.07
CA ARG A 121 -7.98 -16.77 -1.56
C ARG A 121 -9.50 -16.84 -1.48
N LEU A 122 -10.18 -15.71 -1.54
CA LEU A 122 -11.63 -15.66 -1.54
C LEU A 122 -12.16 -16.11 -2.91
N PRO A 123 -13.36 -16.74 -2.96
CA PRO A 123 -14.00 -17.11 -4.23
C PRO A 123 -14.11 -15.95 -5.22
N GLU A 124 -14.31 -14.73 -4.72
CA GLU A 124 -14.46 -13.49 -5.50
C GLU A 124 -13.13 -12.81 -5.82
N GLY A 125 -12.02 -13.24 -5.19
CA GLY A 125 -10.73 -12.54 -5.19
C GLY A 125 -10.13 -12.29 -6.57
N GLY A 126 -10.45 -13.14 -7.53
CA GLY A 126 -10.03 -13.02 -8.91
C GLY A 126 -8.50 -13.01 -9.13
N PRO A 127 -8.06 -13.09 -10.39
CA PRO A 127 -6.64 -13.05 -10.76
C PRO A 127 -5.93 -11.76 -10.34
N ARG A 128 -6.63 -10.61 -10.42
CA ARG A 128 -6.07 -9.30 -10.10
C ARG A 128 -5.59 -9.19 -8.65
N ALA A 129 -6.21 -9.89 -7.71
CA ALA A 129 -5.71 -9.90 -6.33
C ALA A 129 -4.41 -10.71 -6.20
N LEU A 130 -4.27 -11.80 -6.96
CA LEU A 130 -3.04 -12.58 -7.00
C LEU A 130 -1.89 -11.77 -7.61
N ASP A 131 -2.12 -11.11 -8.74
CA ASP A 131 -1.13 -10.26 -9.40
C ASP A 131 -0.65 -9.14 -8.48
N ARG A 132 -1.60 -8.45 -7.80
CA ARG A 132 -1.27 -7.42 -6.80
C ARG A 132 -0.47 -7.97 -5.62
N ALA A 133 -0.75 -9.20 -5.19
CA ALA A 133 -0.01 -9.85 -4.11
C ALA A 133 1.43 -10.15 -4.53
N ILE A 134 1.62 -10.72 -5.72
CA ILE A 134 2.94 -11.04 -6.28
C ILE A 134 3.76 -9.76 -6.42
N LEU A 135 3.22 -8.75 -7.11
CA LEU A 135 3.89 -7.47 -7.30
C LEU A 135 4.26 -6.82 -5.95
N GLY A 136 3.32 -6.81 -5.00
CA GLY A 136 3.56 -6.21 -3.69
C GLY A 136 4.67 -6.90 -2.88
N PHE A 137 4.78 -8.23 -2.94
CA PHE A 137 5.88 -8.94 -2.27
C PHE A 137 7.23 -8.69 -2.96
N GLN A 138 7.27 -8.62 -4.29
CA GLN A 138 8.49 -8.25 -5.03
C GLN A 138 8.95 -6.83 -4.67
N THR A 139 8.02 -5.87 -4.63
CA THR A 139 8.31 -4.50 -4.19
C THR A 139 8.84 -4.46 -2.75
N ALA A 140 8.27 -5.26 -1.84
CA ALA A 140 8.76 -5.35 -0.47
C ALA A 140 10.21 -5.85 -0.40
N ILE A 141 10.56 -6.91 -1.15
CA ILE A 141 11.92 -7.45 -1.24
C ILE A 141 12.89 -6.36 -1.74
N GLN A 142 12.55 -5.68 -2.84
CA GLN A 142 13.40 -4.62 -3.40
C GLN A 142 13.70 -3.51 -2.39
N HIS A 143 12.71 -3.10 -1.59
CA HIS A 143 12.92 -2.09 -0.56
C HIS A 143 13.83 -2.59 0.57
N TRP A 144 13.60 -3.80 1.09
CA TRP A 144 14.47 -4.34 2.14
C TRP A 144 15.90 -4.61 1.65
N SER A 145 16.08 -5.01 0.39
CA SER A 145 17.42 -5.14 -0.22
C SER A 145 18.14 -3.78 -0.24
N ARG A 146 17.46 -2.71 -0.67
CA ARG A 146 18.02 -1.35 -0.61
C ARG A 146 18.32 -0.87 0.80
N ALA A 147 17.58 -1.34 1.81
CA ALA A 147 17.87 -1.07 3.21
C ALA A 147 19.14 -1.81 3.67
N LEU A 148 19.33 -3.07 3.25
CA LEU A 148 20.54 -3.86 3.53
C LEU A 148 21.77 -3.29 2.82
N GLU A 149 21.66 -2.84 1.59
CA GLU A 149 22.78 -2.18 0.87
C GLU A 149 23.32 -1.00 1.68
N LYS A 150 22.43 -0.22 2.32
CA LYS A 150 22.80 0.94 3.14
C LYS A 150 23.22 0.56 4.56
N ARG A 151 22.73 -0.57 5.07
CA ARG A 151 23.05 -1.10 6.40
C ARG A 151 23.20 -2.63 6.33
N PRO A 152 24.39 -3.15 5.97
CA PRO A 152 24.59 -4.57 5.69
C PRO A 152 24.28 -5.50 6.87
N ASN A 153 24.51 -5.03 8.10
CA ASN A 153 24.30 -5.82 9.32
C ASN A 153 22.89 -5.60 9.92
N TRP A 154 21.84 -5.72 9.09
CA TRP A 154 20.45 -5.53 9.52
C TRP A 154 19.65 -6.84 9.46
N PRO A 155 19.71 -7.70 10.51
CA PRO A 155 19.13 -9.04 10.46
C PRO A 155 17.61 -9.05 10.24
N GLN A 156 16.90 -8.03 10.74
CA GLN A 156 15.45 -7.90 10.52
C GLN A 156 15.10 -7.71 9.04
N ALA A 157 15.89 -6.94 8.28
CA ALA A 157 15.66 -6.75 6.85
C ALA A 157 15.92 -8.05 6.07
N ALA A 158 17.01 -8.76 6.38
CA ALA A 158 17.32 -10.06 5.78
C ALA A 158 16.23 -11.11 6.08
N HIS A 159 15.76 -11.18 7.34
CA HIS A 159 14.66 -12.06 7.72
C HIS A 159 13.38 -11.76 6.94
N ASN A 160 13.05 -10.47 6.78
CA ASN A 160 11.86 -10.05 6.06
C ASN A 160 11.92 -10.40 4.56
N ILE A 161 13.09 -10.28 3.93
CA ILE A 161 13.31 -10.72 2.54
C ILE A 161 13.01 -12.21 2.40
N ALA A 162 13.66 -13.05 3.22
CA ALA A 162 13.46 -14.50 3.19
C ALA A 162 11.98 -14.88 3.41
N LEU A 163 11.30 -14.16 4.31
CA LEU A 163 9.87 -14.36 4.52
C LEU A 163 9.04 -14.02 3.28
N ALA A 164 9.32 -12.91 2.60
CA ALA A 164 8.60 -12.53 1.37
C ALA A 164 8.90 -13.46 0.19
N GLU A 165 10.14 -13.93 0.04
CA GLU A 165 10.50 -14.92 -0.98
C GLU A 165 9.70 -16.22 -0.81
N LYS A 166 9.63 -16.73 0.42
CA LYS A 166 8.79 -17.90 0.75
C LYS A 166 7.32 -17.66 0.41
N ARG A 167 6.80 -16.44 0.59
CA ARG A 167 5.43 -16.10 0.19
C ARG A 167 5.25 -16.09 -1.33
N LEU A 168 6.22 -15.55 -2.08
CA LEU A 168 6.18 -15.56 -3.55
C LEU A 168 6.19 -16.98 -4.10
N GLU A 169 7.08 -17.83 -3.58
CA GLU A 169 7.14 -19.24 -3.96
C GLU A 169 5.79 -19.95 -3.73
N GLN A 170 5.17 -19.70 -2.57
CA GLN A 170 3.84 -20.22 -2.25
C GLN A 170 2.75 -19.73 -3.22
N LEU A 171 2.80 -18.47 -3.66
CA LEU A 171 1.83 -17.92 -4.61
C LEU A 171 2.03 -18.48 -6.03
N ASN A 172 3.27 -18.65 -6.46
CA ASN A 172 3.61 -19.18 -7.80
C ASN A 172 3.23 -20.65 -7.97
N LYS A 173 3.26 -21.43 -6.88
CA LYS A 173 2.78 -22.83 -6.88
C LYS A 173 1.26 -22.96 -7.02
N ARG A 174 0.49 -21.87 -6.90
CA ARG A 174 -0.97 -21.94 -6.96
C ARG A 174 -1.42 -21.96 -8.42
N PRO A 175 -2.27 -22.92 -8.82
CA PRO A 175 -2.81 -22.95 -10.17
C PRO A 175 -3.66 -21.71 -10.42
N HIS A 176 -3.33 -20.97 -11.48
CA HIS A 176 -4.06 -19.77 -11.85
C HIS A 176 -5.50 -20.15 -12.23
N PRO A 177 -6.55 -19.65 -11.54
CA PRO A 177 -7.92 -20.12 -11.73
C PRO A 177 -8.46 -19.90 -13.16
N GLN A 178 -7.88 -18.98 -13.92
CA GLN A 178 -8.22 -18.78 -15.34
C GLN A 178 -7.74 -19.90 -16.27
N ALA A 179 -6.70 -20.66 -15.91
CA ALA A 179 -6.20 -21.74 -16.76
C ALA A 179 -7.26 -22.85 -16.99
N LYS A 180 -8.24 -22.98 -16.09
CA LYS A 180 -9.32 -23.98 -16.21
C LYS A 180 -10.50 -23.53 -17.08
N LYS A 181 -10.74 -22.22 -17.24
CA LYS A 181 -11.89 -21.71 -18.03
C LYS A 181 -11.60 -21.59 -19.53
N ALA A 182 -10.33 -21.65 -19.96
CA ALA A 182 -9.96 -21.55 -21.37
C ALA A 182 -10.21 -22.84 -22.19
N LYS A 183 -10.65 -23.94 -21.55
CA LYS A 183 -10.88 -25.23 -22.22
C LYS A 183 -12.34 -25.59 -22.46
N THR A 184 -13.30 -24.71 -22.15
CA THR A 184 -14.68 -24.94 -22.63
C THR A 184 -14.70 -24.54 -24.11
N PRO A 185 -14.82 -25.48 -25.06
CA PRO A 185 -14.89 -25.14 -26.48
C PRO A 185 -16.02 -24.15 -26.67
N ALA A 186 -15.71 -23.01 -27.30
CA ALA A 186 -16.70 -22.00 -27.62
C ALA A 186 -17.87 -22.71 -28.34
N PRO A 187 -19.13 -22.55 -27.88
CA PRO A 187 -20.26 -23.06 -28.63
C PRO A 187 -20.15 -22.52 -30.05
N GLN A 188 -20.05 -23.43 -31.02
CA GLN A 188 -19.97 -23.11 -32.44
C GLN A 188 -21.11 -22.14 -32.75
N GLN A 189 -20.78 -20.86 -32.90
CA GLN A 189 -21.71 -19.86 -33.39
C GLN A 189 -22.00 -20.25 -34.85
N LYS A 190 -23.13 -20.92 -35.07
CA LYS A 190 -23.71 -21.12 -36.39
C LYS A 190 -23.79 -19.74 -37.07
N GLY A 191 -23.15 -19.67 -38.22
CA GLY A 191 -22.72 -18.42 -38.83
C GLY A 191 -23.87 -17.49 -39.19
N THR A 192 -23.73 -16.24 -38.77
CA THR A 192 -24.20 -15.10 -39.56
C THR A 192 -23.14 -14.76 -40.62
N PRO A 193 -23.53 -14.51 -41.89
CA PRO A 193 -22.62 -14.19 -42.97
C PRO A 193 -21.76 -12.96 -42.64
N ILE A 194 -20.45 -13.16 -42.66
CA ILE A 194 -19.46 -12.10 -42.42
C ILE A 194 -19.24 -11.36 -43.75
N LEU A 195 -19.67 -10.10 -43.82
CA LEU A 195 -19.22 -9.17 -44.85
C LEU A 195 -17.70 -8.95 -44.74
N PRO A 196 -16.96 -8.91 -45.86
CA PRO A 196 -15.51 -8.77 -45.85
C PRO A 196 -15.11 -7.40 -45.31
N LYS A 197 -14.61 -7.34 -44.08
CA LYS A 197 -13.87 -6.18 -43.57
C LYS A 197 -12.41 -6.30 -44.01
N THR A 198 -12.05 -5.48 -44.99
CA THR A 198 -10.69 -5.14 -45.38
C THR A 198 -9.86 -4.82 -44.14
N ARG A 199 -8.94 -5.73 -43.81
CA ARG A 199 -7.92 -5.54 -42.77
C ARG A 199 -6.83 -4.66 -43.35
N SER A 200 -6.90 -3.35 -43.11
CA SER A 200 -5.76 -2.47 -43.32
C SER A 200 -4.70 -2.77 -42.27
N SER A 201 -3.58 -3.34 -42.71
CA SER A 201 -2.37 -3.53 -41.93
C SER A 201 -1.68 -2.17 -41.76
N HIS A 202 -2.13 -1.36 -40.80
CA HIS A 202 -1.33 -0.22 -40.36
C HIS A 202 -0.24 -0.71 -39.40
N PRO A 203 1.04 -0.40 -39.67
CA PRO A 203 2.11 -0.65 -38.71
C PRO A 203 1.82 0.10 -37.41
N LEU A 204 2.00 -0.58 -36.27
CA LEU A 204 1.84 -0.02 -34.94
C LEU A 204 2.97 1.00 -34.70
N SER A 205 2.81 2.22 -35.21
CA SER A 205 3.58 3.36 -34.75
C SER A 205 3.29 3.53 -33.25
N GLY A 206 4.34 3.51 -32.43
CA GLY A 206 4.22 3.85 -31.01
C GLY A 206 3.48 5.17 -30.84
N PRO A 207 2.72 5.34 -29.74
CA PRO A 207 1.90 6.53 -29.55
C PRO A 207 2.79 7.76 -29.64
N SER A 208 2.54 8.59 -30.66
CA SER A 208 3.26 9.85 -30.81
C SER A 208 3.06 10.69 -29.55
N PRO A 209 4.10 11.40 -29.08
CA PRO A 209 3.95 12.32 -27.96
C PRO A 209 2.83 13.31 -28.27
N LEU A 210 1.93 13.51 -27.31
CA LEU A 210 0.82 14.45 -27.46
C LEU A 210 1.38 15.86 -27.68
N SER A 211 0.88 16.56 -28.70
CA SER A 211 1.19 17.98 -28.87
C SER A 211 0.65 18.79 -27.67
N PRO A 212 1.23 19.97 -27.36
CA PRO A 212 0.76 20.81 -26.25
C PRO A 212 -0.75 21.12 -26.32
N ARG A 213 -1.30 21.29 -27.53
CA ARG A 213 -2.73 21.52 -27.76
C ARG A 213 -3.59 20.29 -27.43
N GLN A 214 -3.12 19.09 -27.79
CA GLN A 214 -3.81 17.84 -27.44
C GLN A 214 -3.76 17.58 -25.94
N LEU A 215 -2.64 17.91 -25.29
CA LEU A 215 -2.51 17.82 -23.82
C LEU A 215 -3.49 18.78 -23.13
N GLN A 216 -3.61 20.02 -23.61
CA GLN A 216 -4.53 21.00 -23.05
C GLN A 216 -6.00 20.56 -23.22
N ALA A 217 -6.36 20.03 -24.39
CA ALA A 217 -7.70 19.49 -24.65
C ALA A 217 -8.02 18.28 -23.75
N LEU A 218 -7.03 17.41 -23.52
CA LEU A 218 -7.18 16.27 -22.60
C LEU A 218 -7.41 16.74 -21.16
N LEU A 219 -6.64 17.73 -20.68
CA LEU A 219 -6.81 18.30 -19.35
C LEU A 219 -8.18 18.96 -19.17
N GLN A 220 -8.65 19.71 -20.17
CA GLN A 220 -10.01 20.28 -20.15
C GLN A 220 -11.09 19.20 -20.09
N THR A 221 -10.94 18.11 -20.85
CA THR A 221 -11.88 16.99 -20.85
C THR A 221 -11.91 16.30 -19.48
N LEU A 222 -10.75 16.12 -18.83
CA LEU A 222 -10.66 15.56 -17.49
C LEU A 222 -11.33 16.45 -16.44
N GLU A 223 -11.15 17.77 -16.53
CA GLU A 223 -11.79 18.73 -15.64
C GLU A 223 -13.33 18.72 -15.78
N GLN A 224 -13.84 18.65 -17.01
CA GLN A 224 -15.28 18.51 -17.28
C GLN A 224 -15.84 17.21 -16.68
N ASN A 225 -15.11 16.10 -16.82
CA ASN A 225 -15.50 14.81 -16.26
C ASN A 225 -15.50 14.81 -14.72
N GLU A 226 -14.52 15.47 -14.10
CA GLU A 226 -14.48 15.71 -12.64
C GLU A 226 -15.73 16.48 -12.18
N ARG A 227 -16.04 17.61 -12.83
CA ARG A 227 -17.23 18.42 -12.53
C ARG A 227 -18.53 17.62 -12.69
N ALA A 228 -18.65 16.83 -13.76
CA ALA A 228 -19.81 15.95 -13.98
C ALA A 228 -19.97 14.87 -12.90
N LYS A 229 -18.86 14.28 -12.42
CA LYS A 229 -18.90 13.34 -11.29
C LYS A 229 -19.35 14.02 -9.99
N TRP A 230 -18.90 15.24 -9.74
CA TRP A 230 -19.29 16.02 -8.57
C TRP A 230 -20.79 16.34 -8.56
N THR A 231 -21.36 16.78 -9.69
CA THR A 231 -22.80 17.06 -9.78
C THR A 231 -23.64 15.80 -9.57
N LEU A 232 -23.21 14.66 -10.12
CA LEU A 232 -23.83 13.35 -9.88
C LEU A 232 -23.82 12.94 -8.40
N ARG A 233 -22.67 13.09 -7.73
CA ARG A 233 -22.55 12.79 -6.29
C ARG A 233 -23.44 13.70 -5.44
N ARG A 234 -23.55 14.98 -5.79
CA ARG A 234 -24.43 15.93 -5.10
C ARG A 234 -25.90 15.56 -5.28
N LYS A 235 -26.34 15.26 -6.52
CA LYS A 235 -27.71 14.76 -6.79
C LYS A 235 -28.01 13.49 -6.02
N LYS A 236 -27.08 12.52 -5.99
CA LYS A 236 -27.25 11.27 -5.24
C LYS A 236 -27.35 11.46 -3.73
N ARG A 237 -26.67 12.47 -3.16
CA ARG A 237 -26.81 12.86 -1.75
C ARG A 237 -28.17 13.49 -1.46
N GLN A 238 -28.67 14.34 -2.35
CA GLN A 238 -30.00 14.95 -2.22
C GLN A 238 -31.14 13.94 -2.37
N GLN A 239 -30.97 12.93 -3.22
CA GLN A 239 -31.96 11.85 -3.41
C GLN A 239 -31.90 10.76 -2.35
N ARG A 240 -30.86 10.73 -1.50
CA ARG A 240 -30.80 9.77 -0.41
C ARG A 240 -31.79 10.23 0.66
N PRO A 241 -32.87 9.48 0.94
CA PRO A 241 -33.73 9.82 2.06
C PRO A 241 -32.87 9.91 3.33
N PRO A 242 -33.17 10.85 4.25
CA PRO A 242 -32.49 10.88 5.54
C PRO A 242 -32.61 9.47 6.13
N THR A 243 -31.46 8.82 6.34
CA THR A 243 -31.41 7.51 6.98
C THR A 243 -32.18 7.67 8.28
N ALA A 244 -33.37 7.06 8.36
CA ALA A 244 -34.21 7.09 9.53
C ALA A 244 -33.30 6.73 10.71
N GLY A 245 -33.04 7.73 11.55
CA GLY A 245 -32.21 7.55 12.71
C GLY A 245 -32.81 6.39 13.48
N LYS A 246 -32.03 5.33 13.69
CA LYS A 246 -32.33 4.39 14.75
C LYS A 246 -32.30 5.22 16.02
N ALA A 247 -33.48 5.63 16.47
CA ALA A 247 -33.70 6.05 17.84
C ALA A 247 -33.25 4.86 18.69
N TRP A 248 -32.11 5.05 19.35
CA TRP A 248 -31.66 4.21 20.44
C TRP A 248 -32.23 4.80 21.73
#